data_AF-A0A967BPL8-F1
#
_entry.id   AF-A0A967BPL8-F1
#
_cell.length_a   1.000
_cell.length_b   1.000
_cell.length_c   1.000
_cell.angle_alpha   90.00
_cell.angle_beta   90.00
_cell.angle_gamma   90.00
#
_symmetry.space_group_name_H-M   'P 1'
#
loop_
_entity.id
_entity.type
_entity.pdbx_description
1 polymer ?
#
loop_
_entity_poly.entity_id
_entity_poly.type
_entity_poly.pdbx_seq_one_letter_code
_entity_poly.pdbx_strand_id
1 'polypeptide(L)'
;MAEQIIHSFLLALHNIALVGCAAAPFYNRALVLKRAQYGTKLFYELDKVVEDTLQGNAPYCIVFIATLFITGIGIPLNHYAFVGSFNELSVIAWTAVSLKLLSVFGMMVIMFIIFFQINPKLRELFAQFKPTEEPSQESETKFFTLRARRKVLCDICLKFAISVLVFSAFIGFTL
;
A
#
# COMPACT_ATOMS: atom_id res chain seq x y z
N MET A 1 20.75 -3.19 27.53
CA MET A 1 20.14 -1.84 27.46
C MET A 1 20.12 -1.31 26.03
N ALA A 2 21.24 -1.27 25.32
CA ALA A 2 21.28 -0.80 23.92
C ALA A 2 20.37 -1.61 22.96
N GLU A 3 20.39 -2.94 23.04
CA GLU A 3 19.51 -3.81 22.24
C GLU A 3 18.03 -3.43 22.38
N GLN A 4 17.55 -3.24 23.62
CA GLN A 4 16.17 -2.90 23.91
C GLN A 4 15.79 -1.52 23.37
N ILE A 5 16.68 -0.53 23.51
CA ILE A 5 16.44 0.82 22.98
C ILE A 5 16.31 0.78 21.45
N ILE A 6 17.23 0.09 20.76
CA ILE A 6 17.19 -0.06 19.30
C ILE A 6 15.93 -0.82 18.88
N HIS A 7 15.59 -1.90 19.59
CA HIS A 7 14.39 -2.69 19.32
C HIS A 7 13.12 -1.83 19.46
N SER A 8 12.98 -1.07 20.54
CA SER A 8 11.84 -0.17 20.76
C SER A 8 11.73 0.89 19.66
N PHE A 9 12.85 1.47 19.23
CA PHE A 9 12.87 2.43 18.14
C PHE A 9 12.43 1.81 16.80
N LEU A 10 12.99 0.65 16.45
CA LEU A 10 12.62 -0.09 15.24
C LEU A 10 11.13 -0.46 15.24
N LEU A 11 10.62 -0.95 16.36
CA LEU A 11 9.21 -1.32 16.52
C LEU A 11 8.29 -0.10 16.42
N ALA A 12 8.65 1.03 17.02
CA ALA A 12 7.89 2.27 16.92
C ALA A 12 7.79 2.75 15.46
N LEU A 13 8.92 2.79 14.75
CA LEU A 13 8.93 3.15 13.32
C LEU A 13 8.15 2.16 12.46
N HIS A 14 8.29 0.86 12.74
CA HIS A 14 7.54 -0.19 12.04
C HIS A 14 6.03 0.02 12.18
N ASN A 15 5.55 0.30 13.40
CA ASN A 15 4.13 0.51 13.67
C ASN A 15 3.60 1.81 13.02
N ILE A 16 4.36 2.91 13.06
CA ILE A 16 3.98 4.14 12.35
C ILE A 16 3.87 3.89 10.84
N ALA A 17 4.86 3.20 10.27
CA ALA A 17 4.86 2.88 8.85
C ALA A 17 3.72 1.93 8.48
N LEU A 18 3.36 1.00 9.37
CA LEU A 18 2.23 0.07 9.20
C LEU A 18 0.90 0.84 9.10
N VAL A 19 0.67 1.77 10.03
CA VAL A 19 -0.52 2.63 10.02
C VAL A 19 -0.55 3.47 8.75
N GLY A 20 0.56 4.12 8.39
CA GLY A 20 0.65 4.93 7.17
C GLY A 20 0.38 4.13 5.89
N CYS A 21 0.94 2.91 5.81
CA CYS A 21 0.76 2.01 4.67
C CYS A 21 -0.68 1.49 4.53
N ALA A 22 -1.40 1.26 5.63
CA ALA A 22 -2.76 0.74 5.62
C ALA A 22 -3.84 1.85 5.54
N ALA A 23 -3.58 3.03 6.09
CA ALA A 23 -4.53 4.14 6.12
C ALA A 23 -4.78 4.73 4.72
N ALA A 24 -3.73 4.97 3.94
CA ALA A 24 -3.83 5.54 2.60
C ALA A 24 -4.76 4.73 1.66
N PRO A 25 -4.59 3.40 1.48
CA PRO A 25 -5.50 2.61 0.64
C PRO A 25 -6.94 2.58 1.19
N PHE A 26 -7.14 2.62 2.51
CA PHE A 26 -8.47 2.65 3.11
C PHE A 26 -9.23 3.94 2.74
N TYR A 27 -8.64 5.11 2.98
CA TYR A 27 -9.29 6.40 2.66
C TYR A 27 -9.42 6.63 1.16
N ASN A 28 -8.40 6.28 0.38
CA ASN A 28 -8.44 6.38 -1.08
C ASN A 28 -9.56 5.52 -1.68
N ARG A 29 -9.75 4.31 -1.15
CA ARG A 29 -10.86 3.43 -1.56
C ARG A 29 -12.21 4.07 -1.23
N ALA A 30 -12.38 4.63 -0.03
CA ALA A 30 -13.61 5.31 0.36
C ALA A 30 -13.91 6.49 -0.58
N LEU A 31 -12.90 7.29 -0.93
CA LEU A 31 -13.01 8.39 -1.89
C LEU A 31 -13.48 7.91 -3.27
N VAL A 32 -12.86 6.86 -3.81
CA VAL A 32 -13.23 6.29 -5.13
C VAL A 32 -14.65 5.73 -5.11
N LEU A 33 -15.08 5.11 -4.01
CA LEU A 33 -16.45 4.61 -3.86
C LEU A 33 -17.49 5.73 -3.82
N LYS A 34 -17.19 6.83 -3.11
CA LYS A 34 -18.06 8.01 -3.10
C LYS A 34 -18.12 8.67 -4.48
N ARG A 35 -16.98 8.78 -5.17
CA ARG A 35 -16.94 9.26 -6.56
C ARG A 35 -17.84 8.38 -7.46
N ALA A 36 -17.85 7.06 -7.30
CA ALA A 36 -18.65 6.18 -8.16
C ALA A 36 -20.16 6.52 -8.20
N GLN A 37 -20.69 7.23 -7.20
CA GLN A 37 -22.08 7.70 -7.15
C GLN A 37 -22.43 8.71 -8.26
N TYR A 38 -21.44 9.38 -8.85
CA TYR A 38 -21.62 10.37 -9.90
C TYR A 38 -21.66 9.75 -11.33
N GLY A 39 -21.67 8.42 -11.45
CA GLY A 39 -21.73 7.74 -12.75
C GLY A 39 -20.41 7.74 -13.53
N THR A 40 -20.42 7.34 -14.79
CA THR A 40 -19.20 7.20 -15.62
C THR A 40 -18.88 8.40 -16.49
N LYS A 41 -19.54 9.55 -16.25
CA LYS A 41 -19.22 10.81 -16.95
C LYS A 41 -18.08 11.53 -16.23
N LEU A 42 -17.19 12.16 -16.99
CA LEU A 42 -16.10 12.99 -16.50
C LEU A 42 -16.64 14.32 -15.96
N PHE A 43 -16.28 14.65 -14.71
CA PHE A 43 -16.52 15.96 -14.12
C PHE A 43 -15.16 16.55 -13.79
N TYR A 44 -14.63 17.43 -14.65
CA TYR A 44 -13.21 17.81 -14.63
C TYR A 44 -12.72 18.24 -13.24
N GLU A 45 -13.39 19.20 -12.58
CA GLU A 45 -12.97 19.70 -11.26
C GLU A 45 -13.00 18.61 -10.18
N LEU A 46 -14.07 17.80 -10.15
CA LEU A 46 -14.21 16.71 -9.20
C LEU A 46 -13.15 15.62 -9.44
N ASP A 47 -12.98 15.21 -10.69
CA ASP A 47 -12.04 14.16 -11.07
C ASP A 47 -10.59 14.60 -10.92
N LYS A 48 -10.30 15.89 -11.12
CA LYS A 48 -8.99 16.48 -10.84
C LYS A 48 -8.63 16.35 -9.36
N VAL A 49 -9.50 16.80 -8.47
CA VAL A 49 -9.27 16.69 -7.01
C VAL A 49 -9.08 15.24 -6.60
N VAL A 50 -9.89 14.32 -7.14
CA VAL A 50 -9.75 12.89 -6.85
C VAL A 50 -8.43 12.34 -7.37
N GLU A 51 -8.06 12.60 -8.62
CA GLU A 51 -6.81 12.09 -9.19
C GLU A 51 -5.56 12.69 -8.53
N ASP A 52 -5.56 13.99 -8.24
CA ASP A 52 -4.47 14.66 -7.53
C ASP A 52 -4.29 14.09 -6.12
N THR A 53 -5.39 13.82 -5.41
CA THR A 53 -5.34 13.16 -4.08
C THR A 53 -4.76 11.75 -4.18
N LEU A 54 -5.23 10.94 -5.13
CA LEU A 54 -4.80 9.55 -5.28
C LEU A 54 -3.34 9.44 -5.73
N GLN A 55 -2.90 10.31 -6.64
CA GLN A 55 -1.53 10.34 -7.14
C GLN A 55 -0.57 10.98 -6.13
N GLY A 56 -1.01 11.99 -5.39
CA GLY A 56 -0.23 12.64 -4.32
C GLY A 56 0.04 11.71 -3.13
N ASN A 57 -0.89 10.79 -2.84
CA ASN A 57 -0.70 9.79 -1.77
C ASN A 57 0.30 8.68 -2.14
N ALA A 58 0.60 8.54 -3.43
CA ALA A 58 1.38 7.43 -3.93
C ALA A 58 2.82 7.42 -3.35
N PRO A 59 3.64 8.49 -3.47
CA PRO A 59 5.02 8.49 -2.97
C PRO A 59 5.14 8.11 -1.49
N TYR A 60 4.19 8.52 -0.65
CA TYR A 60 4.17 8.18 0.78
C TYR A 60 4.05 6.67 1.01
N CYS A 61 3.21 5.97 0.25
CA CYS A 61 3.08 4.52 0.37
C CYS A 61 4.40 3.79 0.06
N ILE A 62 5.20 4.27 -0.90
CA ILE A 62 6.52 3.70 -1.19
C ILE A 62 7.43 3.86 0.03
N VAL A 63 7.48 5.06 0.61
CA VAL A 63 8.30 5.34 1.79
C VAL A 63 7.87 4.48 2.98
N PHE A 64 6.56 4.33 3.21
CA PHE A 64 6.05 3.48 4.29
C PHE A 64 6.39 2.00 4.08
N ILE A 65 6.25 1.47 2.86
CA ILE A 65 6.61 0.07 2.60
C ILE A 65 8.12 -0.15 2.73
N ALA A 66 8.95 0.77 2.21
CA ALA A 66 10.40 0.70 2.40
C ALA A 66 10.77 0.72 3.89
N THR A 67 10.12 1.60 4.68
CA THR A 67 10.31 1.67 6.13
C THR A 67 9.90 0.37 6.81
N LEU A 68 8.75 -0.21 6.44
CA LEU A 68 8.30 -1.51 6.96
C LEU A 68 9.29 -2.63 6.65
N PHE A 69 9.85 -2.64 5.45
CA PHE A 69 10.82 -3.65 5.04
C PHE A 69 12.13 -3.52 5.85
N ILE A 70 12.69 -2.30 5.93
CA ILE A 70 13.94 -2.02 6.66
C ILE A 70 13.77 -2.34 8.14
N THR A 71 12.71 -1.84 8.77
CA THR A 71 12.47 -2.08 10.20
C THR A 71 12.09 -3.54 10.48
N GLY A 72 11.35 -4.18 9.58
CA GLY A 72 10.97 -5.60 9.70
C GLY A 72 12.16 -6.56 9.65
N ILE A 73 13.18 -6.26 8.85
CA ILE A 73 14.46 -6.99 8.82
C ILE A 73 15.36 -6.56 10.00
N GLY A 74 15.35 -5.27 10.35
CA GLY A 74 16.16 -4.73 11.43
C GLY A 74 15.86 -5.34 12.79
N ILE A 75 14.60 -5.67 13.09
CA ILE A 75 14.19 -6.27 14.37
C ILE A 75 14.90 -7.61 14.65
N PRO A 76 14.82 -8.64 13.79
CA PRO A 76 15.52 -9.90 14.03
C PRO A 76 17.05 -9.76 13.94
N LEU A 77 17.56 -8.89 13.06
CA LEU A 77 19.01 -8.64 12.97
C LEU A 77 19.57 -7.96 14.22
N ASN A 78 18.82 -7.05 14.84
CA ASN A 78 19.20 -6.43 16.11
C ASN A 78 19.39 -7.51 17.18
N HIS A 79 18.43 -8.43 17.31
CA HIS A 79 18.57 -9.54 18.26
C HIS A 79 19.80 -10.42 17.95
N TYR A 80 19.98 -10.80 16.69
CA TYR A 80 21.14 -11.57 16.25
C TYR A 80 22.47 -10.88 16.57
N ALA A 81 22.56 -9.57 16.39
CA ALA A 81 23.79 -8.81 16.63
C ALA A 81 24.21 -8.76 18.11
N PHE A 82 23.26 -8.82 19.05
CA PHE A 82 23.55 -8.78 20.49
C PHE A 82 23.64 -10.16 21.14
N VAL A 83 22.83 -11.12 20.68
CA VAL A 83 22.73 -12.46 21.29
C VAL A 83 23.53 -13.52 20.51
N GLY A 84 23.84 -13.27 19.23
CA GLY A 84 24.59 -14.20 18.37
C GLY A 84 23.73 -15.31 17.75
N SER A 85 22.42 -15.31 18.01
CA SER A 85 21.45 -16.26 17.45
C SER A 85 20.15 -15.57 17.09
N PHE A 86 19.38 -16.16 16.17
CA PHE A 86 18.01 -15.75 15.95
C PHE A 86 17.10 -16.33 17.04
N ASN A 87 15.95 -15.69 17.27
CA ASN A 87 14.92 -16.25 18.15
C ASN A 87 14.46 -17.61 17.61
N GLU A 88 14.29 -18.59 18.50
CA GLU A 88 13.62 -19.83 18.14
C GLU A 88 12.15 -19.52 17.85
N LEU A 89 11.70 -19.93 16.66
CA LEU A 89 10.34 -19.72 16.19
C LEU A 89 9.66 -21.08 16.10
N SER A 90 8.44 -21.17 16.65
CA SER A 90 7.58 -22.33 16.45
C SER A 90 7.24 -22.52 14.97
N VAL A 91 6.80 -23.71 14.58
CA VAL A 91 6.32 -23.99 13.21
C VAL A 91 5.18 -23.05 12.81
N ILE A 92 4.32 -22.69 13.77
CA ILE A 92 3.23 -21.74 13.58
C ILE A 92 3.79 -20.34 13.28
N ALA A 93 4.77 -19.88 14.05
CA ALA A 93 5.39 -18.58 13.85
C ALA A 93 6.12 -18.51 12.49
N TRP A 94 6.85 -19.57 12.09
CA TRP A 94 7.48 -19.64 10.77
C TRP A 94 6.48 -19.59 9.62
N THR A 95 5.36 -20.29 9.75
CA THR A 95 4.27 -20.27 8.77
C THR A 95 3.68 -18.86 8.67
N ALA A 96 3.41 -18.23 9.81
CA ALA A 96 2.88 -16.87 9.87
C ALA A 96 3.83 -15.83 9.25
N VAL A 97 5.14 -15.91 9.53
CA VAL A 97 6.16 -15.05 8.92
C VAL A 97 6.18 -15.24 7.40
N SER A 98 6.14 -16.49 6.93
CA SER A 98 6.17 -16.81 5.50
C SER A 98 4.96 -16.24 4.76
N LEU A 99 3.75 -16.42 5.31
CA LEU A 99 2.52 -15.87 4.75
C LEU A 99 2.48 -14.33 4.79
N LYS A 100 3.03 -13.73 5.86
CA LYS A 100 3.21 -12.28 5.96
C LYS A 100 4.13 -11.78 4.84
N LEU A 101 5.29 -12.40 4.63
CA LEU A 101 6.24 -12.00 3.59
C LEU A 101 5.65 -12.15 2.19
N LEU A 102 4.92 -13.23 1.93
CA LEU A 102 4.22 -13.44 0.65
C LEU A 102 3.19 -12.32 0.39
N SER A 103 2.45 -11.93 1.43
CA SER A 103 1.46 -10.85 1.35
C SER A 103 2.13 -9.49 1.09
N VAL A 104 3.23 -9.18 1.78
CA VAL A 104 4.03 -7.96 1.54
C VAL A 104 4.58 -7.94 0.12
N PHE A 105 5.10 -9.06 -0.39
CA PHE A 105 5.58 -9.17 -1.76
C PHE A 105 4.45 -8.92 -2.77
N GLY A 106 3.26 -9.49 -2.54
CA GLY A 106 2.06 -9.23 -3.35
C GLY A 106 1.69 -7.74 -3.37
N MET A 107 1.73 -7.05 -2.22
CA MET A 107 1.52 -5.60 -2.15
C MET A 107 2.55 -4.83 -2.97
N MET A 108 3.84 -5.19 -2.85
CA MET A 108 4.93 -4.55 -3.59
C MET A 108 4.73 -4.65 -5.11
N VAL A 109 4.37 -5.83 -5.61
CA VAL A 109 4.09 -6.05 -7.04
C VAL A 109 2.92 -5.18 -7.51
N ILE A 110 1.82 -5.17 -6.75
CA ILE A 110 0.64 -4.36 -7.08
C ILE A 110 0.99 -2.87 -7.12
N MET A 111 1.73 -2.40 -6.13
CA MET A 111 2.18 -1.02 -6.04
C MET A 111 3.07 -0.66 -7.22
N PHE A 112 4.03 -1.52 -7.58
CA PHE A 112 4.85 -1.32 -8.77
C PHE A 112 3.99 -1.13 -10.03
N ILE A 113 2.99 -1.98 -10.24
CA ILE A 113 2.07 -1.86 -11.38
C ILE A 113 1.29 -0.54 -11.35
N ILE A 114 0.73 -0.16 -10.20
CA ILE A 114 -0.06 1.08 -10.08
C ILE A 114 0.81 2.30 -10.40
N PHE A 115 2.03 2.36 -9.88
CA PHE A 115 2.87 3.55 -9.93
C PHE A 115 3.59 3.73 -11.26
N PHE A 116 4.13 2.65 -11.80
CA PHE A 116 4.95 2.72 -13.01
C PHE A 116 4.13 2.50 -14.27
N GLN A 117 2.94 1.91 -14.19
CA GLN A 117 2.12 1.62 -15.37
C GLN A 117 0.78 2.37 -15.39
N ILE A 118 0.02 2.38 -14.30
CA ILE A 118 -1.37 2.90 -14.33
C ILE A 118 -1.42 4.42 -14.09
N ASN A 119 -0.81 4.91 -13.02
CA ASN A 119 -0.84 6.34 -12.67
C ASN A 119 -0.23 7.23 -13.77
N PRO A 120 0.89 6.89 -14.42
CA PRO A 120 1.43 7.71 -15.51
C PRO A 120 0.48 7.82 -16.69
N LYS A 121 -0.15 6.71 -17.09
CA LYS A 121 -1.15 6.68 -18.17
C LYS A 121 -2.41 7.45 -17.82
N LEU A 122 -2.88 7.36 -16.57
CA LEU A 122 -4.01 8.16 -16.09
C LEU A 122 -3.69 9.65 -16.13
N ARG A 123 -2.49 10.06 -15.72
CA ARG A 123 -2.05 11.46 -15.77
C ARG A 123 -1.95 11.97 -17.20
N GLU A 124 -1.41 11.16 -18.11
CA GLU A 124 -1.32 11.49 -19.53
C GLU A 124 -2.70 11.67 -20.17
N LEU A 125 -3.64 10.76 -19.93
CA LEU A 125 -5.02 10.87 -20.42
C LEU A 125 -5.74 12.08 -19.82
N PHE A 126 -5.58 12.30 -18.50
CA PHE A 126 -6.25 13.39 -17.81
C PHE A 126 -5.75 14.76 -18.27
N ALA A 127 -4.46 14.88 -18.63
CA ALA A 127 -3.88 16.11 -19.17
C ALA A 127 -4.48 16.53 -20.53
N GLN A 128 -5.11 15.61 -21.26
CA GLN A 128 -5.77 15.89 -22.54
C GLN A 128 -7.20 16.45 -22.34
N PHE A 129 -7.78 16.28 -21.16
CA PHE A 129 -9.12 16.79 -20.86
C PHE A 129 -9.06 18.26 -20.47
N LYS A 130 -10.06 19.04 -20.92
CA LYS A 130 -10.21 20.45 -20.56
C LYS A 130 -11.53 20.68 -19.84
N PRO A 131 -11.63 21.69 -18.97
CA PRO A 131 -12.89 22.00 -18.27
C PRO A 131 -14.05 22.41 -19.20
N THR A 132 -13.73 23.00 -20.35
CA THR A 132 -14.68 23.63 -21.27
C THR A 132 -15.05 22.78 -22.48
N GLU A 133 -14.39 21.64 -22.68
CA GLU A 133 -14.59 20.77 -23.84
C GLU A 133 -15.00 19.37 -23.37
N GLU A 134 -16.04 18.78 -23.98
CA GLU A 134 -16.35 17.38 -23.70
C GLU A 134 -15.24 16.48 -24.27
N PRO A 135 -14.72 15.53 -23.48
CA PRO A 135 -13.69 14.62 -23.94
C PRO A 135 -14.23 13.69 -25.03
N SER A 136 -13.35 13.19 -25.89
CA SER A 136 -13.73 12.12 -26.82
C SER A 136 -14.17 10.88 -26.06
N GLN A 137 -15.27 10.26 -26.50
CA GLN A 137 -15.87 9.08 -25.86
C GLN A 137 -14.86 7.92 -25.67
N GLU A 138 -13.94 7.76 -26.63
CA GLU A 138 -12.88 6.75 -26.54
C GLU A 138 -11.89 7.04 -25.39
N SER A 139 -11.44 8.29 -25.25
CA SER A 139 -10.48 8.70 -24.21
C SER A 139 -11.10 8.64 -22.83
N GLU A 140 -12.37 9.05 -22.71
CA GLU A 140 -13.16 8.95 -21.47
C GLU A 140 -13.31 7.48 -21.04
N THR A 141 -13.69 6.60 -21.97
CA THR A 141 -13.82 5.16 -21.71
C THR A 141 -12.48 4.55 -21.27
N LYS A 142 -11.38 4.88 -21.94
CA LYS A 142 -10.03 4.42 -21.57
C LYS A 142 -9.64 4.90 -20.17
N PHE A 143 -9.93 6.15 -19.84
CA PHE A 143 -9.65 6.73 -18.53
C PHE A 143 -10.41 6.00 -17.41
N PHE A 144 -11.72 5.81 -17.55
CA PHE A 144 -12.51 5.10 -16.54
C PHE A 144 -12.16 3.61 -16.41
N THR A 145 -11.78 2.96 -17.52
CA THR A 145 -11.30 1.58 -17.50
C THR A 145 -10.00 1.44 -16.69
N LEU A 146 -9.05 2.36 -16.87
CA LEU A 146 -7.83 2.39 -16.08
C LEU A 146 -8.09 2.70 -14.60
N ARG A 147 -9.02 3.60 -14.29
CA ARG A 147 -9.43 3.86 -12.89
C ARG A 147 -10.07 2.63 -12.24
N ALA A 148 -10.92 1.90 -12.97
CA ALA A 148 -11.51 0.66 -12.50
C ALA A 148 -10.43 -0.39 -12.22
N ARG A 149 -9.45 -0.54 -13.12
CA ARG A 149 -8.31 -1.44 -12.91
C ARG A 149 -7.49 -1.04 -11.67
N ARG A 150 -7.20 0.26 -11.49
CA ARG A 150 -6.50 0.76 -10.29
C ARG A 150 -7.27 0.42 -9.02
N LYS A 151 -8.59 0.63 -9.02
CA LYS A 151 -9.47 0.31 -7.88
C LYS A 151 -9.40 -1.17 -7.51
N VAL A 152 -9.50 -2.07 -8.48
CA VAL A 152 -9.41 -3.53 -8.23
C VAL A 152 -8.06 -3.90 -7.62
N LEU A 153 -6.97 -3.34 -8.14
CA LEU A 153 -5.63 -3.57 -7.59
C LEU A 153 -5.49 -3.02 -6.16
N CYS A 154 -6.02 -1.83 -5.88
CA CYS A 154 -6.06 -1.27 -4.52
C CYS A 154 -6.88 -2.15 -3.56
N ASP A 155 -8.01 -2.71 -4.00
CA ASP A 155 -8.84 -3.62 -3.21
C ASP A 155 -8.08 -4.92 -2.88
N ILE A 156 -7.32 -5.47 -3.83
CA ILE A 156 -6.47 -6.65 -3.61
C ILE A 156 -5.32 -6.29 -2.65
N CYS A 157 -4.68 -5.13 -2.83
CA CYS A 157 -3.62 -4.64 -1.95
C CYS A 157 -4.10 -4.51 -0.50
N LEU A 158 -5.32 -3.98 -0.29
CA LEU A 158 -5.93 -3.89 1.02
C LEU A 158 -6.14 -5.27 1.66
N LYS A 159 -6.56 -6.28 0.90
CA LYS A 159 -6.68 -7.66 1.40
C LYS A 159 -5.33 -8.18 1.89
N PHE A 160 -4.26 -7.99 1.12
CA PHE A 160 -2.91 -8.37 1.56
C PHE A 160 -2.47 -7.60 2.81
N ALA A 161 -2.77 -6.30 2.91
CA ALA A 161 -2.45 -5.52 4.10
C ALA A 161 -3.15 -6.07 5.35
N ILE A 162 -4.43 -6.45 5.24
CA ILE A 162 -5.16 -7.11 6.33
C ILE A 162 -4.52 -8.46 6.67
N SER A 163 -4.17 -9.27 5.67
CA SER A 163 -3.47 -10.55 5.88
C SER A 163 -2.15 -10.36 6.64
N VAL A 164 -1.36 -9.34 6.31
CA VAL A 164 -0.14 -8.98 7.04
C VAL A 164 -0.41 -8.70 8.52
N LEU A 165 -1.47 -7.96 8.83
CA LEU A 165 -1.87 -7.67 10.21
C LEU A 165 -2.27 -8.95 10.96
N VAL A 166 -3.12 -9.78 10.34
CA VAL A 166 -3.59 -11.03 10.92
C VAL A 166 -2.41 -11.97 11.19
N PHE A 167 -1.54 -12.22 10.21
CA PHE A 167 -0.39 -13.10 10.39
C PHE A 167 0.61 -12.57 11.42
N SER A 168 0.75 -11.25 11.55
CA SER A 168 1.63 -10.65 12.57
C SER A 168 1.21 -11.03 13.99
N ALA A 169 -0.09 -11.21 14.26
CA ALA A 169 -0.58 -11.64 15.57
C ALA A 169 -0.09 -13.05 15.97
N PHE A 170 0.22 -13.90 14.98
CA PHE A 170 0.66 -15.28 15.22
C PHE A 170 2.17 -15.45 15.35
N ILE A 171 2.96 -14.39 15.09
CA ILE A 171 4.43 -14.43 15.19
C ILE A 171 4.88 -14.58 16.65
N GLY A 172 4.12 -14.05 17.61
CA GLY A 172 4.40 -14.16 19.04
C GLY A 172 4.04 -15.50 19.66
N PHE A 173 3.53 -16.48 18.90
CA PHE A 173 3.24 -17.81 19.44
C PHE A 173 4.52 -18.61 19.67
N THR A 174 4.98 -18.58 20.92
CA THR A 174 5.95 -19.53 21.46
C THR A 174 5.17 -20.72 22.03
N LEU A 175 5.30 -21.88 21.39
CA LEU A 175 4.90 -23.18 21.94
C LEU A 175 6.08 -23.78 22.69
#